data_AF-A0A1H3B2A1-F1
#
_entry.id   AF-A0A1H3B2A1-F1
#
_cell.length_a   1.000
_cell.length_b   1.000
_cell.length_c   1.000
_cell.angle_alpha   90.00
_cell.angle_beta   90.00
_cell.angle_gamma   90.00
#
_symmetry.space_group_name_H-M   'P 1'
#
loop_
_entity.id
_entity.type
_entity.pdbx_description
1 polymer ?
#
loop_
_entity_poly.entity_id
_entity_poly.type
_entity_poly.pdbx_seq_one_letter_code
_entity_poly.pdbx_strand_id
1 'polypeptide(L)' 'MDWAVANGYVVFSHDLDFSTVLALTHASGPSLVQLRDPKVLPDQIADLLIQSLDRFHVDLEADALLLIEPGRSRVRILPL' A
#
# COMPACT_ATOMS: atom_id res chain seq x y z
N MET A 1 -4.36 -4.58 12.91
CA MET A 1 -4.97 -4.92 11.60
C MET A 1 -4.96 -6.43 11.43
N ASP A 2 -5.34 -7.10 12.52
CA ASP A 2 -4.75 -8.40 12.79
C ASP A 2 -5.40 -9.48 11.94
N TRP A 3 -6.63 -9.25 11.48
CA TRP A 3 -7.29 -10.09 10.50
C TRP A 3 -6.54 -10.12 9.15
N ALA A 4 -6.12 -8.97 8.62
CA ALA A 4 -5.39 -8.93 7.35
C ALA A 4 -4.03 -9.62 7.48
N VAL A 5 -3.31 -9.38 8.58
CA VAL A 5 -2.05 -10.07 8.90
C VAL A 5 -2.26 -11.57 9.02
N ALA A 6 -3.26 -12.01 9.80
CA ALA A 6 -3.54 -13.43 10.03
C ALA A 6 -3.93 -14.20 8.76
N ASN A 7 -4.37 -13.50 7.71
CA ASN A 7 -4.79 -14.09 6.45
C ASN A 7 -3.84 -13.76 5.28
N GLY A 8 -2.71 -13.08 5.54
CA GLY A 8 -1.75 -12.70 4.49
C GLY A 8 -2.30 -11.73 3.44
N TYR A 9 -3.25 -10.87 3.82
CA TYR A 9 -3.83 -9.88 2.91
C TYR A 9 -3.09 -8.55 2.94
N VAL A 10 -2.97 -7.95 1.76
CA VAL A 10 -2.56 -6.56 1.57
C VAL A 10 -3.78 -5.65 1.71
N VAL A 11 -3.65 -4.57 2.47
CA VAL A 11 -4.70 -3.55 2.58
C VAL A 11 -4.52 -2.52 1.47
N PHE A 12 -5.58 -2.18 0.75
CA PHE A 12 -5.60 -1.05 -0.19
C PHE A 12 -6.40 0.09 0.41
N SER A 13 -5.84 1.29 0.48
CA SER A 13 -6.50 2.46 1.08
C SER A 13 -6.07 3.78 0.43
N HIS A 14 -6.95 4.77 0.51
CA HIS A 14 -6.64 6.18 0.23
C HIS A 14 -6.36 6.97 1.52
N ASP A 15 -6.70 6.39 2.67
CA ASP A 15 -6.60 7.03 3.98
C ASP A 15 -5.14 7.10 4.47
N LEU A 16 -4.73 8.26 4.96
CA LEU A 16 -3.40 8.53 5.49
C LEU A 16 -3.19 7.92 6.88
N ASP A 17 -4.26 7.70 7.64
CA ASP A 17 -4.18 7.27 9.03
C ASP A 17 -3.64 5.85 9.17
N PHE A 18 -3.84 4.98 8.17
CA PHE A 18 -3.28 3.63 8.17
C PHE A 18 -1.74 3.63 8.16
N SER A 19 -1.13 4.49 7.34
CA SER A 19 0.32 4.63 7.32
C SER A 19 0.86 5.21 8.63
N THR A 20 0.10 6.10 9.26
CA THR A 20 0.41 6.65 10.58
C THR A 20 0.35 5.57 11.66
N VAL A 21 -0.69 4.73 11.66
CA VAL A 21 -0.82 3.60 12.60
C VAL A 21 0.36 2.64 12.44
N LEU A 22 0.74 2.26 11.22
CA LEU A 22 1.89 1.38 10.99
C LEU A 22 3.20 1.97 11.54
N ALA A 23 3.44 3.27 11.31
CA ALA A 23 4.63 3.95 11.81
C ALA A 23 4.66 4.07 13.34
N LEU A 24 3.54 4.46 13.96
CA LEU A 24 3.46 4.62 15.42
C LEU A 24 3.56 3.28 16.17
N THR A 25 3.00 2.23 15.60
CA THR A 25 3.00 0.89 16.22
C THR A 25 4.23 0.05 15.89
N HIS A 26 5.10 0.52 14.98
CA HIS A 26 6.22 -0.26 14.43
C HIS A 26 5.77 -1.63 13.92
N ALA A 27 4.55 -1.69 13.37
CA ALA A 27 3.99 -2.93 12.89
C ALA A 27 4.75 -3.39 11.64
N SER A 28 5.10 -4.67 11.60
CA SER A 28 5.69 -5.33 10.43
C SER A 28 4.63 -5.81 9.44
N GLY A 29 3.38 -5.38 9.58
CA GLY A 29 2.30 -5.81 8.69
C GLY A 29 0.92 -5.28 9.10
N PRO A 30 -0.09 -5.43 8.24
CA PRO A 30 0.02 -6.01 6.90
C PRO A 30 0.70 -5.03 5.93
N SER A 31 1.15 -5.54 4.79
CA SER A 31 1.41 -4.69 3.62
C SER A 31 0.24 -3.75 3.33
N LEU A 32 0.58 -2.52 2.95
CA LEU A 32 -0.39 -1.47 2.67
C LEU A 32 -0.08 -0.85 1.31
N VAL A 33 -1.07 -0.80 0.43
CA VAL A 33 -1.04 -0.01 -0.80
C VAL A 33 -1.83 1.27 -0.53
N GLN A 34 -1.14 2.40 -0.53
CA GLN A 34 -1.69 3.71 -0.28
C GLN A 34 -1.76 4.53 -1.56
N LEU A 35 -2.98 4.79 -2.04
CA LEU A 35 -3.22 5.69 -3.16
C LEU A 35 -3.27 7.13 -2.65
N ARG A 36 -2.45 8.01 -3.24
CA ARG A 36 -2.38 9.44 -2.96
C ARG A 36 -2.62 10.22 -4.24
N ASP A 37 -3.80 10.03 -4.82
CA ASP A 37 -4.26 10.78 -5.99
C ASP A 37 -5.70 11.28 -5.72
N PRO A 38 -6.03 12.56 -5.97
CA PRO A 38 -7.40 13.04 -5.90
C PRO A 38 -8.33 12.37 -6.94
N LYS A 39 -7.79 11.80 -8.01
CA LYS A 39 -8.51 10.99 -8.99
C LYS A 39 -8.56 9.55 -8.50
N VAL A 40 -9.77 9.06 -8.25
CA VAL A 40 -9.99 7.69 -7.71
C VAL A 40 -10.91 6.85 -8.58
N LEU A 41 -11.38 7.39 -9.71
CA LEU A 41 -12.24 6.64 -10.61
C LEU A 41 -11.40 5.57 -11.35
N PRO A 42 -11.95 4.35 -11.53
CA PRO A 42 -11.19 3.24 -12.13
C PRO A 42 -10.60 3.58 -13.50
N ASP A 43 -11.32 4.30 -14.36
CA ASP A 43 -10.86 4.76 -15.67
C ASP A 43 -9.65 5.70 -15.61
N GLN A 44 -9.39 6.30 -14.46
CA GLN A 44 -8.27 7.22 -14.24
C GLN A 44 -7.06 6.55 -13.59
N ILE A 45 -7.29 5.55 -12.72
CA ILE A 45 -6.23 4.96 -11.87
C ILE A 45 -5.90 3.50 -12.17
N ALA A 46 -6.76 2.75 -12.86
CA ALA A 46 -6.61 1.30 -12.96
C ALA A 46 -5.27 0.89 -13.58
N ASP A 47 -4.88 1.53 -14.68
CA ASP A 47 -3.62 1.23 -15.36
C ASP A 47 -2.41 1.47 -14.46
N LEU A 48 -2.38 2.60 -13.76
CA LEU A 48 -1.29 2.92 -12.82
C LEU A 48 -1.28 1.95 -11.64
N LEU A 49 -2.46 1.66 -11.07
CA LEU A 49 -2.60 0.74 -9.93
C LEU A 49 -2.12 -0.66 -10.31
N ILE A 50 -2.59 -1.22 -11.41
CA ILE A 50 -2.22 -2.57 -11.87
C ILE A 50 -0.72 -2.64 -12.16
N GLN A 51 -0.16 -1.64 -12.86
CA GLN A 51 1.28 -1.61 -13.16
C GLN A 51 2.14 -1.51 -11.89
N SER A 52 1.69 -0.74 -10.89
CA SER A 52 2.40 -0.62 -9.62
C SER A 52 2.30 -1.90 -8.78
N LEU A 53 1.14 -2.56 -8.74
CA LEU A 53 0.98 -3.84 -8.08
C LEU A 53 1.86 -4.91 -8.72
N ASP A 54 1.86 -5.01 -10.06
CA ASP A 54 2.69 -5.97 -10.79
C ASP A 54 4.19 -5.71 -10.56
N ARG A 55 4.61 -4.44 -10.55
CA ARG A 55 6.01 -4.06 -10.32
C ARG A 55 6.50 -4.39 -8.92
N PHE A 56 5.66 -4.23 -7.91
CA PHE A 56 6.06 -4.26 -6.49
C PHE A 56 5.44 -5.44 -5.72
N HIS A 57 4.91 -6.46 -6.39
CA HIS A 57 4.28 -7.61 -5.73
C HIS A 57 5.24 -8.33 -4.78
N VAL A 58 6.51 -8.51 -5.16
CA VAL A 58 7.53 -9.14 -4.30
C VAL A 58 7.74 -8.35 -3.01
N ASP A 59 7.77 -7.02 -3.08
CA ASP A 59 7.93 -6.19 -1.89
C ASP A 59 6.68 -6.27 -1.00
N LEU A 60 5.48 -6.31 -1.60
CA LEU A 60 4.21 -6.45 -0.87
C LEU A 60 4.06 -7.82 -0.21
N GLU A 61 4.63 -8.88 -0.79
CA GLU A 61 4.70 -10.19 -0.16
C GLU A 61 5.71 -10.23 1.02
N ALA A 62 6.68 -9.31 1.03
CA ALA A 62 7.71 -9.17 2.05
C ALA A 62 7.40 -8.09 3.11
N ASP A 63 6.13 -7.73 3.27
CA ASP A 63 5.64 -6.68 4.17
C ASP A 63 6.18 -5.28 3.86
N ALA A 64 5.42 -4.52 3.07
CA ALA A 64 5.78 -3.18 2.63
C ALA A 64 4.60 -2.22 2.54
N LEU A 65 4.92 -0.93 2.62
CA LEU A 65 4.06 0.18 2.23
C LEU A 65 4.38 0.58 0.78
N LEU A 66 3.45 0.33 -0.14
CA LEU A 66 3.48 0.86 -1.50
C LEU A 66 2.69 2.17 -1.55
N LEU A 67 3.36 3.29 -1.78
CA LEU A 67 2.73 4.57 -2.07
C LEU A 67 2.60 4.77 -3.57
N ILE A 68 1.38 5.05 -4.04
CA ILE A 68 1.06 5.37 -5.42
C ILE A 68 0.62 6.83 -5.49
N GLU A 69 1.38 7.65 -6.21
CA GLU A 69 1.14 9.08 -6.41
C GLU A 69 1.10 9.40 -7.91
N PRO A 70 0.55 10.55 -8.33
CA PRO A 70 0.58 10.97 -9.72
C PRO A 70 2.00 10.90 -10.32
N GLY A 71 2.18 10.01 -11.29
CA GLY A 71 3.45 9.84 -12.01
C GLY A 71 4.58 9.17 -11.24
N ARG A 72 4.35 8.65 -10.02
CA ARG A 72 5.38 7.92 -9.27
C ARG A 72 4.80 6.85 -8.33
N SER A 73 5.56 5.80 -8.10
CA SER A 73 5.25 4.80 -7.08
C SER A 73 6.51 4.46 -6.29
N ARG A 74 6.36 4.30 -4.98
CA ARG A 74 7.47 4.14 -4.03
C ARG A 74 7.13 3.06 -3.03
N VAL A 75 8.07 2.17 -2.79
CA VAL A 75 7.97 1.14 -1.76
C VAL A 75 8.79 1.55 -0.54
N ARG A 76 8.26 1.24 0.65
CA ARG A 76 8.99 1.28 1.92
C ARG A 76 8.78 -0.05 2.63
N ILE A 77 9.85 -0.77 2.91
CA ILE A 77 9.78 -2.03 3.68
C ILE A 77 9.36 -1.71 5.12
N LEU A 78 8.46 -2.53 5.67
CA LEU A 78 8.02 -2.40 7.06
C LEU A 78 9.04 -3.05 8.01
N PRO A 79 9.13 -2.59 9.28
CA PRO A 79 8.43 -1.44 9.87
C PRO A 79 8.95 -0.08 9.35
N LEU A 80 8.11 0.97 9.43
CA LEU A 80 8.33 2.31 8.82
C LEU A 80 9.26 3.26 9.59
#